data_AF-A0A3Q2YAG8-F1
#
_entry.id   AF-A0A3Q2YAG8-F1
#
_cell.length_a   1.000
_cell.length_b   1.000
_cell.length_c   1.000
_cell.angle_alpha   90.00
_cell.angle_beta   90.00
_cell.angle_gamma   90.00
#
_symmetry.space_group_name_H-M   'P 1'
#
loop_
_entity.id
_entity.type
_entity.pdbx_description
1 polymer ?
#
loop_
_entity_poly.entity_id
_entity_poly.type
_entity_poly.pdbx_seq_one_letter_code
_entity_poly.pdbx_strand_id
1 'polypeptide(L)'
;MPKRAYPFTETFSSQYKVHVRQHELSHSSVLGNKYRKEIYEKTKNLLFNGAKAVVDKVWSGEERTSDPRASGRETVQSSQTLLRGQTLIGTDGRLTKAIRTQGLPPSGCCVCQKSAPCSTACSQCERLPCSSCSRKCSNCASLCCSVCTVIDYSGRYDEVLCCSCST
;
A
#
# COMPACT_ATOMS: atom_id res chain seq x y z
N MET A 1 -30.93 60.16 -1.34
CA MET A 1 -29.89 60.34 -0.30
C MET A 1 -28.57 59.80 -0.82
N PRO A 2 -27.48 60.58 -0.85
CA PRO A 2 -26.17 60.08 -1.26
C PRO A 2 -25.70 59.02 -0.26
N LYS A 3 -25.33 57.82 -0.72
CA LYS A 3 -24.70 56.80 0.14
C LYS A 3 -23.35 57.36 0.60
N ARG A 4 -23.07 57.29 1.91
CA ARG A 4 -21.80 57.74 2.49
C ARG A 4 -20.64 56.98 1.82
N ALA A 5 -19.57 57.70 1.50
CA ALA A 5 -18.35 57.08 0.97
C ALA A 5 -17.77 56.07 1.97
N TYR A 6 -17.32 54.93 1.46
CA TYR A 6 -16.75 53.83 2.24
C TYR A 6 -15.50 54.33 3.00
N PRO A 7 -15.46 54.26 4.35
CA PRO A 7 -14.48 54.96 5.16
C PRO A 7 -13.12 54.25 5.31
N PHE A 8 -12.93 53.10 4.66
CA PHE A 8 -11.69 52.33 4.73
C PHE A 8 -10.92 52.48 3.43
N THR A 9 -9.75 53.12 3.50
CA THR A 9 -8.82 53.34 2.37
C THR A 9 -7.96 52.11 2.07
N GLU A 10 -7.82 51.22 3.04
CA GLU A 10 -7.11 49.96 2.90
C GLU A 10 -8.11 48.83 2.62
N THR A 11 -7.93 48.15 1.50
CA THR A 11 -8.57 46.87 1.23
C THR A 11 -8.18 45.93 2.36
N PHE A 12 -9.07 45.70 3.33
CA PHE A 12 -8.84 44.74 4.42
C PHE A 12 -8.32 43.45 3.79
N SER A 13 -7.15 42.99 4.24
CA SER A 13 -6.64 41.70 3.80
C SER A 13 -7.69 40.66 4.17
N SER A 14 -8.16 39.92 3.16
CA SER A 14 -9.18 38.89 3.33
C SER A 14 -8.80 38.01 4.51
N GLN A 15 -9.62 37.98 5.56
CA GLN A 15 -9.35 37.14 6.71
C GLN A 15 -9.40 35.68 6.24
N TYR A 16 -8.24 35.06 6.05
CA TYR A 16 -8.15 33.72 5.50
C TYR A 16 -8.51 32.70 6.57
N LYS A 17 -9.56 31.92 6.31
CA LYS A 17 -9.87 30.73 7.11
C LYS A 17 -8.97 29.60 6.64
N VAL A 18 -7.88 29.34 7.38
CA VAL A 18 -6.97 28.22 7.12
C VAL A 18 -7.40 27.01 7.95
N HIS A 19 -7.56 25.87 7.30
CA HIS A 19 -7.77 24.61 8.01
C HIS A 19 -6.43 24.09 8.52
N VAL A 20 -6.26 24.05 9.84
CA VAL A 20 -5.04 23.53 10.47
C VAL A 20 -5.22 22.06 10.83
N ARG A 21 -4.36 21.20 10.28
CA ARG A 21 -4.38 19.75 10.57
C ARG A 21 -3.57 19.42 11.82
N GLN A 22 -3.88 18.27 12.44
CA GLN A 22 -3.10 17.76 13.58
C GLN A 22 -1.61 17.59 13.26
N HIS A 23 -1.28 17.25 12.01
CA HIS A 23 0.10 17.18 11.52
C HIS A 23 0.82 18.52 11.57
N GLU A 24 0.15 19.62 11.24
CA GLU A 24 0.73 20.97 11.31
C GLU A 24 0.92 21.37 12.77
N LEU A 25 -0.06 21.05 13.63
CA LEU A 25 0.08 21.27 15.08
C LEU A 25 1.28 20.51 15.68
N SER A 26 1.55 19.28 15.24
CA SER A 26 2.69 18.51 15.77
C SER A 26 4.04 18.97 15.21
N HIS A 27 4.09 19.53 13.99
CA HIS A 27 5.34 19.90 13.32
C HIS A 27 5.72 21.39 13.45
N SER A 28 4.75 22.30 13.34
CA SER A 28 5.03 23.74 13.24
C SER A 28 4.57 24.56 14.43
N SER A 29 3.85 23.98 15.40
CA SER A 29 3.44 24.71 16.61
C SER A 29 4.58 24.82 17.63
N VAL A 30 4.51 25.85 18.47
CA VAL A 30 5.43 26.06 19.61
C VAL A 30 5.40 24.89 20.60
N LEU A 31 4.29 24.14 20.66
CA LEU A 31 4.12 22.93 21.48
C LEU A 31 4.40 21.63 20.71
N GLY A 32 4.86 21.71 19.45
CA GLY A 32 5.06 20.54 18.57
C GLY A 32 5.95 19.46 19.20
N ASN A 33 6.97 19.85 19.97
CA ASN A 33 7.81 18.91 20.72
C ASN A 33 7.04 18.04 21.71
N LYS A 34 6.04 18.60 22.41
CA LYS A 34 5.22 17.84 23.37
C LYS A 34 4.31 16.87 22.63
N TYR A 35 3.60 17.34 21.61
CA TYR A 35 2.70 16.50 20.81
C TYR A 35 3.43 15.34 20.12
N ARG A 36 4.62 15.57 19.57
CA ARG A 36 5.41 14.50 18.95
C ARG A 36 5.83 13.43 19.96
N LYS A 37 6.20 13.82 21.18
CA LYS A 37 6.52 12.87 22.27
C LYS A 37 5.30 12.05 22.67
N GLU A 38 4.14 12.68 22.81
CA GLU A 38 2.88 11.98 23.13
C GLU A 38 2.49 10.97 22.04
N ILE A 39 2.60 11.35 20.76
CA ILE A 39 2.34 10.47 19.62
C ILE A 39 3.32 9.29 19.64
N TYR A 40 4.60 9.56 19.89
CA TYR A 40 5.62 8.51 19.97
C TYR A 40 5.31 7.50 21.09
N GLU A 41 5.06 7.97 22.31
CA GLU A 41 4.74 7.08 23.44
C GLU A 41 3.46 6.28 23.21
N LYS A 42 2.43 6.92 22.65
CA LYS A 42 1.19 6.21 22.28
C LYS A 42 1.44 5.11 21.25
N THR A 43 2.24 5.41 20.23
CA THR A 43 2.56 4.44 19.16
C THR A 43 3.39 3.30 19.71
N LYS A 44 4.41 3.60 20.51
CA LYS A 44 5.25 2.62 21.21
C LYS A 44 4.41 1.68 22.06
N ASN A 45 3.49 2.21 22.87
CA ASN A 45 2.61 1.39 23.70
C ASN A 45 1.67 0.53 22.86
N LEU A 46 1.12 1.07 21.77
CA LEU A 46 0.25 0.30 20.86
C LEU A 46 1.01 -0.89 20.25
N LEU A 47 2.23 -0.65 19.75
CA LEU A 47 3.08 -1.68 19.15
C LEU A 47 3.49 -2.72 20.19
N PHE A 48 3.88 -2.29 21.40
CA PHE A 48 4.28 -3.19 22.47
C PHE A 48 3.11 -4.06 22.96
N ASN A 49 1.93 -3.46 23.17
CA ASN A 49 0.74 -4.20 23.58
C ASN A 49 0.28 -5.17 22.50
N GLY A 50 0.35 -4.78 21.22
CA GLY A 50 0.06 -5.66 20.10
C GLY A 50 1.00 -6.85 20.04
N ALA A 51 2.31 -6.61 20.20
CA ALA A 51 3.31 -7.68 20.27
C ALA A 51 3.08 -8.61 21.47
N LYS A 52 2.85 -8.04 22.66
CA LYS A 52 2.55 -8.80 23.88
C LYS A 52 1.30 -9.68 23.70
N ALA A 53 0.21 -9.14 23.16
CA ALA A 53 -1.01 -9.90 22.94
C ALA A 53 -0.81 -11.10 21.98
N VAL A 54 0.11 -11.00 21.02
CA VAL A 54 0.47 -12.12 20.14
C VAL A 54 1.37 -13.13 20.87
N VAL A 55 2.40 -12.66 21.58
CA VAL A 55 3.32 -13.53 22.33
C VAL A 55 2.60 -14.29 23.44
N ASP A 56 1.72 -13.62 24.20
CA ASP A 56 0.93 -14.24 25.26
C ASP A 56 0.01 -15.34 24.69
N LYS A 57 -0.56 -15.14 23.50
CA LYS A 57 -1.34 -16.19 22.79
C LYS A 57 -0.50 -17.38 22.35
N VAL A 58 0.75 -17.14 21.94
CA VAL A 58 1.67 -18.20 21.51
C VAL A 58 2.22 -18.99 22.70
N TRP A 59 2.41 -18.33 23.85
CA TRP A 59 3.00 -18.95 25.05
C TRP A 59 1.98 -19.57 26.00
N SER A 60 0.76 -19.04 26.10
CA SER A 60 -0.23 -19.53 27.07
C SER A 60 -0.90 -20.85 26.71
N GLY A 61 -0.74 -21.39 25.50
CA GLY A 61 -1.15 -22.78 25.18
C GLY A 61 -2.57 -23.18 25.62
N GLU A 62 -3.52 -22.24 25.71
CA GLU A 62 -4.90 -22.53 26.12
C GLU A 62 -5.70 -23.01 24.93
N GLU A 63 -5.46 -24.27 24.58
CA GLU A 63 -6.35 -25.09 23.77
C GLU A 63 -7.54 -25.50 24.66
N ARG A 64 -8.59 -24.68 24.66
CA ARG A 64 -9.92 -25.09 25.15
C ARG A 64 -10.97 -24.75 24.12
N THR A 65 -11.19 -25.69 23.20
CA THR A 65 -12.55 -25.99 22.77
C THR A 65 -12.67 -27.49 22.56
N SER A 66 -13.59 -28.08 23.32
CA SER A 66 -13.96 -29.49 23.27
C SER A 66 -14.46 -29.89 21.88
N ASP A 67 -13.89 -30.97 21.36
CA ASP A 67 -14.15 -31.76 20.14
C ASP A 67 -15.62 -32.15 19.81
N PRO A 68 -15.94 -32.81 18.64
CA PRO A 68 -15.10 -33.10 17.45
C PRO A 68 -15.79 -32.87 16.06
N ARG A 69 -14.95 -32.88 15.01
CA ARG A 69 -15.19 -33.08 13.55
C ARG A 69 -15.13 -31.84 12.67
N ALA A 70 -13.96 -31.55 12.12
CA ALA A 70 -13.54 -32.08 10.82
C ALA A 70 -12.11 -31.59 10.52
N SER A 71 -11.29 -32.54 10.08
CA SER A 71 -9.89 -32.37 9.68
C SER A 71 -9.66 -31.18 8.75
N GLY A 72 -8.71 -30.32 9.09
CA GLY A 72 -8.24 -29.22 8.24
C GLY A 72 -7.37 -28.25 9.01
N ARG A 73 -6.06 -28.52 9.04
CA ARG A 73 -5.03 -27.74 9.73
C ARG A 73 -4.92 -26.34 9.09
N GLU A 74 -5.73 -25.39 9.53
CA GLU A 74 -5.61 -23.97 9.16
C GLU A 74 -4.40 -23.38 9.87
N THR A 75 -3.23 -23.63 9.30
CA THR A 75 -2.13 -22.67 9.46
C THR A 75 -2.66 -21.32 9.01
N VAL A 76 -2.56 -20.30 9.87
CA VAL A 76 -2.73 -18.90 9.51
C VAL A 76 -1.58 -18.54 8.57
N GLN A 77 -1.62 -19.08 7.34
CA GLN A 77 -0.88 -18.59 6.22
C GLN A 77 -1.54 -17.26 5.89
N SER A 78 -0.87 -16.18 6.32
CA SER A 78 -0.95 -14.89 5.65
C SER A 78 -0.69 -15.16 4.18
N SER A 79 -1.75 -15.40 3.42
CA SER A 79 -1.75 -15.66 1.98
C SER A 79 -1.57 -14.34 1.24
N GLN A 80 -0.60 -13.53 1.70
CA GLN A 80 0.01 -12.54 0.84
C GLN A 80 0.84 -13.33 -0.16
N THR A 81 0.20 -13.66 -1.29
CA THR A 81 0.92 -14.13 -2.47
C THR A 81 2.02 -13.12 -2.76
N LEU A 82 3.25 -13.47 -2.40
CA LEU A 82 4.38 -12.56 -2.53
C LEU A 82 4.50 -12.15 -4.00
N LEU A 83 4.77 -10.86 -4.22
CA LEU A 83 5.01 -10.32 -5.55
C LEU A 83 6.26 -10.97 -6.14
N ARG A 84 6.27 -11.21 -7.46
CA ARG A 84 7.48 -11.66 -8.16
C ARG A 84 8.60 -10.65 -7.87
N GLY A 85 9.71 -11.12 -7.31
CA GLY A 85 10.82 -10.28 -6.87
C GLY A 85 10.87 -10.00 -5.37
N GLN A 86 9.82 -10.29 -4.59
CA GLN A 86 9.92 -10.31 -3.14
C GLN A 86 10.78 -11.50 -2.70
N THR A 87 11.81 -11.19 -1.93
CA THR A 87 12.71 -12.17 -1.33
C THR A 87 12.23 -12.51 0.08
N LEU A 88 12.24 -13.81 0.40
CA LEU A 88 12.07 -14.30 1.76
C LEU A 88 13.42 -14.34 2.46
N ILE A 89 13.47 -13.99 3.73
CA ILE A 89 14.64 -14.24 4.57
C ILE A 89 14.57 -15.69 5.01
N GLY A 90 15.52 -16.51 4.55
CA GLY A 90 15.67 -17.90 4.96
C GLY A 90 16.08 -18.02 6.42
N THR A 91 15.93 -19.21 7.00
CA THR A 91 16.39 -19.50 8.37
C THR A 91 17.90 -19.38 8.55
N ASP A 92 18.64 -19.36 7.43
CA ASP A 92 20.07 -19.09 7.32
C ASP A 92 20.39 -17.59 7.17
N GLY A 93 19.39 -16.71 7.21
CA GLY A 93 19.53 -15.26 7.04
C GLY A 93 19.74 -14.83 5.59
N ARG A 94 19.70 -15.75 4.61
CA ARG A 94 19.90 -15.41 3.20
C ARG A 94 18.58 -15.05 2.52
N LEU A 95 18.65 -14.14 1.56
CA LEU A 95 17.51 -13.80 0.71
C LEU A 95 17.28 -14.92 -0.30
N THR A 96 16.13 -15.59 -0.19
CA THR A 96 15.67 -16.62 -1.12
C THR A 96 14.52 -16.07 -1.97
N LYS A 97 14.45 -16.44 -3.25
CA LYS A 97 13.32 -16.05 -4.10
C LYS A 97 12.08 -16.77 -3.61
N ALA A 98 11.00 -16.03 -3.35
CA ALA A 98 9.72 -16.64 -2.99
C ALA A 98 9.23 -17.55 -4.13
N ILE A 99 9.19 -18.85 -3.88
CA ILE A 99 8.58 -19.82 -4.79
C ILE A 99 7.06 -19.70 -4.62
N ARG A 100 6.34 -19.55 -5.73
CA ARG A 100 4.88 -19.52 -5.76
C ARG A 100 4.33 -20.78 -5.06
N THR A 101 3.73 -20.62 -3.89
CA THR A 101 2.73 -21.59 -3.43
C THR A 101 1.55 -21.48 -4.38
N GLN A 102 1.19 -22.59 -5.01
CA GLN A 102 0.04 -22.72 -5.90
C GLN A 102 -1.25 -22.62 -5.08
N GLY A 103 -1.56 -21.43 -4.56
CA GLY A 103 -2.90 -21.10 -4.10
C GLY A 103 -3.83 -20.99 -5.31
N LEU A 104 -5.12 -21.31 -5.11
CA LEU A 104 -6.15 -21.24 -6.13
C LEU A 104 -5.99 -19.97 -7.00
N PRO A 105 -6.15 -20.08 -8.34
CA PRO A 105 -5.98 -18.94 -9.22
C PRO A 105 -6.95 -17.83 -8.77
N PRO A 106 -6.47 -16.60 -8.52
CA PRO A 106 -7.35 -15.49 -8.24
C PRO A 106 -8.31 -15.35 -9.43
N SER A 107 -9.61 -15.46 -9.17
CA SER A 107 -10.67 -15.44 -10.19
C SER A 107 -10.89 -14.04 -10.81
N GLY A 108 -9.96 -13.11 -10.61
CA GLY A 108 -10.07 -11.72 -11.00
C GLY A 108 -8.73 -11.07 -11.34
N CYS A 109 -8.80 -9.89 -11.94
CA CYS A 109 -7.64 -9.13 -12.37
C CYS A 109 -6.68 -8.85 -11.20
N CYS A 110 -5.38 -9.12 -11.40
CA CYS A 110 -4.36 -8.89 -10.38
C CYS A 110 -4.11 -7.41 -9.99
N VAL A 111 -4.74 -6.47 -10.72
CA VAL A 111 -4.62 -5.02 -10.49
C VAL A 111 -5.91 -4.47 -9.90
N CYS A 112 -7.03 -4.60 -10.62
CA CYS A 112 -8.32 -4.01 -10.21
C CYS A 112 -9.25 -4.96 -9.46
N GLN A 113 -8.87 -6.23 -9.29
CA GLN A 113 -9.64 -7.30 -8.62
C GLN A 113 -11.02 -7.60 -9.19
N LYS A 114 -11.45 -6.91 -10.26
CA LYS A 114 -12.70 -7.18 -10.95
C LYS A 114 -12.66 -8.56 -11.60
N SER A 115 -13.76 -9.30 -11.49
CA SER A 115 -13.99 -10.50 -12.28
C SER A 115 -14.15 -10.09 -13.75
N ALA A 116 -13.15 -10.43 -14.53
CA ALA A 116 -13.10 -10.17 -15.96
C ALA A 116 -12.35 -11.34 -16.61
N PRO A 117 -12.59 -11.64 -17.88
CA PRO A 117 -11.77 -12.60 -18.61
C PRO A 117 -10.32 -12.13 -18.54
N CYS A 118 -9.53 -12.83 -17.73
CA CYS A 118 -8.13 -12.55 -17.57
C CYS A 118 -7.42 -12.93 -18.87
N SER A 119 -6.59 -12.00 -19.35
CA SER A 119 -5.86 -12.19 -20.60
C SER A 119 -4.52 -12.89 -20.33
N THR A 120 -3.55 -12.66 -21.21
CA THR A 120 -2.16 -13.11 -21.09
C THR A 120 -1.52 -12.61 -19.80
N ALA A 121 -0.72 -13.47 -19.16
CA ALA A 121 0.03 -13.11 -17.97
C ALA A 121 1.03 -11.99 -18.24
N CYS A 122 1.19 -11.10 -17.26
CA CYS A 122 2.20 -10.04 -17.31
C CYS A 122 3.62 -10.62 -17.37
N SER A 123 4.45 -10.18 -18.32
CA SER A 123 5.86 -10.64 -18.46
C SER A 123 6.74 -10.36 -17.23
N GLN A 124 6.37 -9.34 -16.44
CA GLN A 124 7.13 -8.89 -15.26
C GLN A 124 6.70 -9.49 -13.92
N CYS A 125 5.42 -9.83 -13.72
CA CYS A 125 4.93 -10.39 -12.46
C CYS A 125 4.21 -11.74 -12.60
N GLU A 126 3.99 -12.20 -13.84
CA GLU A 126 3.29 -13.46 -14.18
C GLU A 126 1.88 -13.57 -13.59
N ARG A 127 1.31 -12.45 -13.14
CA ARG A 127 -0.09 -12.33 -12.72
C ARG A 127 -0.95 -11.95 -13.92
N LEU A 128 -2.23 -12.28 -13.87
CA LEU A 128 -3.16 -12.05 -14.97
C LEU A 128 -3.86 -10.69 -14.80
N PRO A 129 -3.56 -9.66 -15.61
CA PRO A 129 -4.35 -8.45 -15.69
C PRO A 129 -5.59 -8.64 -16.60
N CYS A 130 -6.65 -7.86 -16.36
CA CYS A 130 -7.69 -7.68 -17.37
C CYS A 130 -7.17 -6.77 -18.50
N SER A 131 -7.90 -6.72 -19.63
CA SER A 131 -7.54 -5.89 -20.78
C SER A 131 -7.28 -4.42 -20.41
N SER A 132 -8.12 -3.83 -19.56
CA SER A 132 -7.96 -2.45 -19.08
C SER A 132 -6.75 -2.22 -18.17
N CYS A 133 -6.25 -3.27 -17.52
CA CYS A 133 -5.09 -3.20 -16.64
C CYS A 133 -3.80 -3.71 -17.30
N SER A 134 -3.88 -4.14 -18.57
CA SER A 134 -2.74 -4.54 -19.37
C SER A 134 -2.24 -3.38 -20.23
N ARG A 135 -0.92 -3.27 -20.39
CA ARG A 135 -0.26 -2.31 -21.26
C ARG A 135 0.86 -2.99 -22.03
N LYS A 136 1.16 -2.50 -23.23
CA LYS A 136 2.26 -3.00 -24.06
C LYS A 136 3.47 -2.10 -23.87
N CYS A 137 4.64 -2.70 -23.64
CA CYS A 137 5.88 -1.92 -23.56
C CYS A 137 6.29 -1.40 -24.94
N SER A 138 6.64 -0.12 -25.05
CA SER A 138 7.12 0.51 -26.29
C SER A 138 8.44 -0.09 -26.79
N ASN A 139 9.31 -0.52 -25.87
CA ASN A 139 10.64 -1.04 -26.22
C ASN A 139 10.62 -2.54 -26.56
N CYS A 140 10.23 -3.40 -25.60
CA CYS A 140 10.27 -4.86 -25.79
C CYS A 140 8.97 -5.48 -26.30
N ALA A 141 7.95 -4.68 -26.58
CA ALA A 141 6.62 -5.11 -27.03
C ALA A 141 5.88 -6.10 -26.10
N SER A 142 6.42 -6.41 -24.93
CA SER A 142 5.83 -7.36 -23.99
C SER A 142 4.60 -6.78 -23.29
N LEU A 143 3.63 -7.66 -22.96
CA LEU A 143 2.44 -7.29 -22.21
C LEU A 143 2.76 -7.25 -20.71
N CYS A 144 2.50 -6.12 -20.07
CA CYS A 144 2.73 -5.89 -18.66
C CYS A 144 1.45 -5.39 -17.98
N CYS A 145 1.27 -5.66 -16.69
CA CYS A 145 0.20 -5.01 -15.93
C CYS A 145 0.58 -3.54 -15.67
N SER A 146 -0.41 -2.68 -15.40
CA SER A 146 -0.18 -1.26 -15.14
C SER A 146 0.73 -0.97 -13.93
N VAL A 147 0.91 -1.94 -13.02
CA VAL A 147 1.83 -1.86 -11.88
C VAL A 147 3.27 -2.13 -12.28
N CYS A 148 3.49 -2.96 -13.31
CA CYS A 148 4.82 -3.33 -13.81
C CYS A 148 5.27 -2.47 -15.00
N THR A 149 4.64 -1.32 -15.19
CA THR A 149 4.99 -0.36 -16.23
C THR A 149 5.18 1.02 -15.65
N VAL A 150 6.09 1.77 -16.23
CA VAL A 150 6.34 3.19 -15.98
C VAL A 150 5.98 3.96 -17.25
N ILE A 151 5.48 5.18 -17.12
CA ILE A 151 5.29 6.08 -18.26
C ILE A 151 6.52 6.98 -18.32
N ASP A 152 7.23 6.94 -19.45
CA ASP A 152 8.27 7.91 -19.77
C ASP A 152 7.66 9.11 -20.47
N TYR A 153 7.96 10.29 -19.93
CA TYR A 153 7.50 11.60 -20.41
C TYR A 153 8.65 12.42 -21.02
N SER A 154 9.83 11.82 -21.22
CA SER A 154 11.00 12.51 -21.76
C SER A 154 10.87 12.91 -23.23
N GLY A 155 10.06 12.16 -23.99
CA GLY A 155 9.82 12.36 -25.42
C GLY A 155 8.69 13.34 -25.74
N ARG A 156 8.35 13.41 -27.03
CA ARG A 156 7.19 14.19 -27.50
C ARG A 156 5.85 13.54 -27.19
N TYR A 157 5.86 12.25 -26.86
CA TYR A 157 4.68 11.45 -26.55
C TYR A 157 4.96 10.61 -25.30
N ASP A 158 3.90 10.26 -24.58
CA ASP A 158 3.95 9.37 -23.43
C ASP A 158 4.27 7.94 -23.89
N GLU A 159 5.39 7.39 -23.43
CA GLU A 159 5.80 6.02 -23.76
C GLU A 159 5.62 5.09 -22.57
N VAL A 160 5.11 3.88 -22.80
CA VAL A 160 4.95 2.90 -21.73
C VAL A 160 6.16 1.96 -21.71
N LEU A 161 6.94 1.99 -20.65
CA LEU A 161 8.09 1.12 -20.46
C LEU A 161 7.79 0.07 -19.38
N CYS A 162 8.21 -1.17 -19.59
CA CYS A 162 8.20 -2.15 -18.51
C CYS A 162 9.33 -1.87 -17.53
N CYS A 163 9.22 -2.33 -16.28
CA CYS A 163 10.24 -2.08 -15.26
C CYS A 163 11.65 -2.57 -15.62
N SER A 164 11.81 -3.51 -16.55
CA SER A 164 13.13 -3.95 -17.06
C SER A 164 13.66 -3.10 -18.20
N CYS A 165 12.81 -2.35 -18.91
CA CYS A 165 13.21 -1.48 -20.01
C CYS A 165 13.37 -0.02 -19.58
N SER A 166 12.88 0.34 -18.40
CA SER A 166 13.03 1.67 -17.81
C SER A 166 14.34 1.86 -17.04
N THR A 167 15.15 0.80 -16.90
CA THR A 167 16.44 0.79 -16.21
C THR A 167 17.59 0.96 -17.18
#